data_AF-A0A7C9CT61-F1
#
_entry.id   AF-A0A7C9CT61-F1
#
_cell.length_a   1.000
_cell.length_b   1.000
_cell.length_c   1.000
_cell.angle_alpha   90.00
_cell.angle_beta   90.00
_cell.angle_gamma   90.00
#
_symmetry.space_group_name_H-M   'P 1'
#
loop_
_entity.id
_entity.type
_entity.pdbx_description
1 polymer ?
#
loop_
_entity_poly.entity_id
_entity_poly.type
_entity_poly.pdbx_seq_one_letter_code
_entity_poly.pdbx_strand_id
1 'polypeptide(L)'
;NPSKEIARAIKRKLVEENSALLSGACPAFDGRKNLYSPVEFQGNRLEVFVSLPVNSSAKSGLQDSTMKLFRISIRLVSKLDGNDLDKCLSKEGGDGDWIPLPQEYLHALDVVLREGP
;
A
#
# COMPACT_ATOMS: atom_id res chain seq x y z
N ASN A 1 14.25 8.36 3.16
CA ASN A 1 12.99 7.86 2.56
C ASN A 1 12.89 8.34 1.12
N PRO A 2 12.47 7.48 0.18
CA PRO A 2 12.23 7.90 -1.21
C PRO A 2 11.18 9.03 -1.25
N SER A 3 11.22 9.88 -2.29
CA SER A 3 10.16 10.86 -2.51
C SER A 3 8.82 10.15 -2.74
N LYS A 4 7.71 10.85 -2.54
CA LYS A 4 6.34 10.31 -2.73
C LYS A 4 6.15 9.72 -4.14
N GLU A 5 6.73 10.37 -5.14
CA GLU A 5 6.70 9.94 -6.54
C GLU A 5 7.50 8.65 -6.75
N ILE A 6 8.71 8.58 -6.20
CA ILE A 6 9.54 7.36 -6.27
C ILE A 6 8.83 6.22 -5.54
N ALA A 7 8.27 6.44 -4.35
CA ALA A 7 7.56 5.41 -3.59
C ALA A 7 6.38 4.83 -4.39
N ARG A 8 5.63 5.69 -5.10
CA ARG A 8 4.55 5.24 -6.00
C ARG A 8 5.07 4.53 -7.24
N ALA A 9 6.19 4.97 -7.82
CA ALA A 9 6.84 4.27 -8.92
C ALA A 9 7.29 2.86 -8.49
N ILE A 10 7.85 2.73 -7.28
CA ILE A 10 8.22 1.44 -6.69
C ILE A 10 6.98 0.56 -6.57
N LYS A 11 5.86 1.07 -6.05
CA LYS A 11 4.59 0.33 -5.93
C LYS A 11 4.06 -0.15 -7.28
N ARG A 12 4.07 0.70 -8.32
CA ARG A 12 3.60 0.30 -9.66
C ARG A 12 4.43 -0.87 -10.20
N LYS A 13 5.76 -0.72 -10.16
CA LYS A 13 6.67 -1.74 -10.67
C LYS A 13 6.64 -3.03 -9.85
N LEU A 14 6.44 -2.92 -8.54
CA LEU A 14 6.15 -4.07 -7.66
C LEU A 14 4.93 -4.86 -8.16
N VAL A 15 3.81 -4.19 -8.46
CA VAL A 15 2.58 -4.84 -8.92
C VAL A 15 2.75 -5.45 -10.32
N GLU A 16 3.40 -4.72 -11.23
CA GLU A 16 3.67 -5.18 -12.60
C GLU A 16 4.55 -6.44 -12.64
N GLU A 17 5.65 -6.45 -11.88
CA GLU A 17 6.65 -7.53 -11.93
C GLU A 17 6.31 -8.73 -11.01
N ASN A 18 5.46 -8.54 -10.00
CA ASN A 18 5.22 -9.55 -8.95
C ASN A 18 3.74 -9.91 -8.77
N SER A 19 2.93 -9.79 -9.82
CA SER A 19 1.49 -10.06 -9.78
C SER A 19 1.14 -11.43 -9.16
N ALA A 20 1.90 -12.49 -9.46
CA ALA A 20 1.70 -13.81 -8.86
C ALA A 20 1.88 -13.82 -7.34
N LEU A 21 2.91 -13.13 -6.81
CA LEU A 21 3.16 -13.02 -5.37
C LEU A 21 2.07 -12.21 -4.66
N LEU A 22 1.46 -11.26 -5.37
CA LEU A 22 0.36 -10.44 -4.88
C LEU A 22 -1.02 -11.09 -5.15
N SER A 23 -1.06 -12.36 -5.56
CA SER A 23 -2.31 -13.08 -5.88
C SER A 23 -3.17 -12.38 -6.95
N GLY A 24 -2.53 -11.68 -7.89
CA GLY A 24 -3.21 -10.89 -8.92
C GLY A 24 -3.84 -9.58 -8.42
N ALA A 25 -3.62 -9.20 -7.16
CA ALA A 25 -4.22 -8.01 -6.57
C ALA A 25 -3.58 -6.71 -7.04
N CYS A 26 -4.38 -5.64 -7.03
CA CYS A 26 -3.93 -4.26 -7.20
C CYS A 26 -4.03 -3.52 -5.85
N PRO A 27 -3.08 -3.70 -4.92
CA PRO A 27 -3.18 -3.13 -3.58
C PRO A 27 -3.10 -1.60 -3.61
N ALA A 28 -3.77 -0.94 -2.66
CA ALA A 28 -3.73 0.50 -2.46
C ALA A 28 -2.60 0.90 -1.50
N PHE A 29 -1.87 1.96 -1.84
CA PHE A 29 -0.68 2.40 -1.10
C PHE A 29 -0.83 3.84 -0.56
N ASP A 30 -0.55 4.04 0.73
CA ASP A 30 -0.69 5.36 1.38
C ASP A 30 0.42 6.37 0.98
N GLY A 31 1.42 5.93 0.21
CA GLY A 31 2.59 6.72 -0.17
C GLY A 31 3.73 6.67 0.86
N ARG A 32 3.59 5.87 1.93
CA ARG A 32 4.58 5.71 3.00
C ARG A 32 4.90 4.23 3.24
N LYS A 33 4.10 3.55 4.06
CA LYS A 33 4.39 2.18 4.55
C LYS A 33 3.19 1.24 4.51
N ASN A 34 1.98 1.78 4.42
CA ASN A 34 0.77 0.97 4.52
C ASN A 34 0.32 0.57 3.12
N LEU A 35 0.13 -0.74 2.95
CA LEU A 35 -0.30 -1.36 1.71
C LEU A 35 -1.54 -2.20 2.03
N TYR A 36 -2.66 -1.88 1.42
CA TYR A 36 -3.96 -2.51 1.64
C TYR A 36 -4.35 -3.34 0.44
N SER A 37 -4.84 -4.56 0.67
CA SER A 37 -5.25 -5.47 -0.40
C SER A 37 -6.59 -6.12 -0.05
N PRO A 38 -7.50 -6.30 -1.03
CA PRO A 38 -8.75 -7.04 -0.81
C PRO A 38 -8.54 -8.55 -0.66
N VAL A 39 -7.39 -9.06 -1.11
CA VAL A 39 -7.03 -10.48 -1.04
C VAL A 39 -5.66 -10.67 -0.40
N GLU A 40 -5.45 -11.82 0.23
CA GLU A 40 -4.17 -12.18 0.82
C GLU A 40 -3.11 -12.46 -0.25
N PHE A 41 -1.89 -11.99 0.01
CA PHE A 41 -0.74 -12.29 -0.83
C PHE A 41 -0.22 -13.71 -0.57
N GLN A 42 0.74 -14.16 -1.37
CA GLN A 42 1.39 -15.46 -1.20
C GLN A 42 2.31 -15.46 0.03
N GLY A 43 1.73 -15.69 1.21
CA GLY A 43 2.44 -15.78 2.48
C GLY A 43 2.47 -14.47 3.29
N ASN A 44 2.79 -14.61 4.57
CA ASN A 44 2.72 -13.50 5.54
C ASN A 44 3.90 -12.51 5.47
N ARG A 45 4.96 -12.88 4.75
CA ARG A 45 6.15 -12.07 4.55
C ARG A 45 6.68 -12.27 3.14
N LEU A 46 6.83 -11.19 2.41
CA LEU A 46 7.42 -11.17 1.08
C LEU A 46 8.63 -10.24 1.07
N GLU A 47 9.64 -10.63 0.31
CA GLU A 47 10.81 -9.81 0.08
C GLU A 47 11.14 -9.84 -1.41
N VAL A 48 11.13 -8.66 -2.02
CA VAL A 48 11.30 -8.50 -3.46
C VAL A 48 12.20 -7.32 -3.77
N PHE A 49 12.82 -7.34 -4.94
CA PHE A 49 13.70 -6.28 -5.40
C PHE A 49 13.12 -5.65 -6.65
N VAL A 50 13.01 -4.32 -6.65
CA VAL A 50 12.49 -3.54 -7.78
C VAL A 50 13.57 -2.56 -8.23
N SER A 51 13.85 -2.54 -9.52
CA SER A 51 14.81 -1.60 -10.12
C SER A 51 14.07 -0.37 -10.66
N LEU A 52 14.51 0.86 -10.38
CA LEU A 52 13.95 2.04 -11.06
C LEU A 52 15.05 2.89 -11.66
N PRO A 53 14.83 3.49 -12.85
CA PRO A 53 15.72 4.52 -13.35
C PRO A 53 15.61 5.74 -12.43
N VAL A 54 16.75 6.27 -12.01
CA VAL A 54 16.84 7.53 -11.29
C VAL A 54 17.73 8.47 -12.07
N ASN A 55 17.28 9.72 -12.22
CA ASN A 55 18.10 10.75 -12.82
C ASN A 55 19.28 11.02 -11.88
N SER A 56 20.47 10.58 -12.30
CA SER A 56 21.71 10.95 -11.63
C SER A 56 21.92 12.44 -11.88
N SER A 57 22.06 13.24 -10.81
CA SER A 57 22.35 14.67 -10.89
C SER A 57 23.80 14.94 -11.33
N ALA A 58 24.30 14.21 -12.32
CA ALA A 58 25.63 14.39 -12.86
C ALA A 58 25.65 15.70 -13.67
N LYS A 59 26.48 16.65 -13.23
CA LYS A 59 26.65 17.99 -13.78
C LYS A 59 27.37 18.02 -15.15
N SER A 60 27.25 16.98 -15.97
CA SER A 60 27.87 16.90 -17.28
C SER A 60 26.83 16.42 -18.29
N GLY A 61 26.73 17.07 -19.44
CA GLY A 61 25.60 17.05 -20.38
C GLY A 61 25.23 15.71 -21.05
N LEU A 62 25.56 14.57 -20.48
CA LEU A 62 25.01 13.25 -20.83
C LEU A 62 24.09 12.80 -19.69
N GLN A 63 22.78 12.75 -19.97
CA GLN A 63 21.80 12.16 -19.04
C GLN A 63 21.97 10.62 -19.01
N ASP A 64 22.95 10.13 -18.28
CA ASP A 64 23.03 8.71 -17.94
C ASP A 64 22.00 8.40 -16.85
N SER A 65 20.86 7.83 -17.23
CA SER A 65 19.89 7.29 -16.29
C SER A 65 20.48 6.05 -15.63
N THR A 66 20.86 6.15 -14.36
CA THR A 66 21.35 4.99 -13.60
C THR A 66 20.17 4.23 -12.99
N MET A 67 20.22 2.91 -13.05
CA MET A 67 19.21 2.06 -12.40
C MET A 67 19.56 1.93 -10.92
N LYS A 68 18.59 2.18 -10.04
CA LYS A 68 18.71 1.93 -8.61
C LYS A 68 17.83 0.77 -8.21
N LEU A 69 18.42 -0.19 -7.49
CA LEU A 69 17.71 -1.33 -6.94
C LEU A 69 17.15 -0.98 -5.56
N PHE A 70 15.88 -1.28 -5.34
CA PHE A 70 15.16 -1.08 -4.09
C PHE A 70 14.75 -2.44 -3.53
N ARG A 71 15.09 -2.69 -2.27
CA ARG A 71 14.60 -3.86 -1.52
C ARG A 71 13.28 -3.50 -0.85
N ILE A 72 12.25 -4.27 -1.13
CA ILE A 72 10.89 -4.10 -0.59
C ILE A 72 10.62 -5.28 0.32
N SER A 73 10.28 -4.99 1.57
CA SER A 73 9.85 -5.99 2.55
C SER A 73 8.39 -5.76 2.89
N ILE A 74 7.53 -6.70 2.55
CA ILE A 74 6.10 -6.67 2.85
C ILE A 74 5.84 -7.68 3.96
N ARG A 75 5.07 -7.27 4.97
CA ARG A 75 4.66 -8.13 6.07
C ARG A 75 3.18 -7.89 6.37
N LEU A 76 2.44 -8.98 6.62
CA LEU A 76 1.08 -8.88 7.12
C LEU A 76 1.10 -8.25 8.52
N VAL A 77 0.39 -7.13 8.67
CA VAL A 77 0.24 -6.40 9.93
C VAL A 77 -1.07 -6.77 10.61
N SER A 78 -2.18 -6.67 9.89
CA SER A 78 -3.53 -6.95 10.38
C SER A 78 -4.44 -7.39 9.23
N LYS A 79 -5.54 -8.07 9.59
CA LYS A 79 -6.70 -8.29 8.70
C LYS A 79 -7.82 -7.39 9.20
N LEU A 80 -8.39 -6.61 8.30
CA LEU A 80 -9.43 -5.63 8.63
C LEU A 80 -10.80 -6.22 8.30
N ASP A 81 -11.73 -6.16 9.26
CA ASP A 81 -13.12 -6.59 9.09
C ASP A 81 -14.03 -5.35 9.07
N GLY A 82 -14.92 -5.28 8.08
CA GLY A 82 -15.89 -4.20 7.91
C GLY A 82 -17.09 -4.31 8.84
N ASN A 83 -17.29 -5.48 9.47
CA ASN A 83 -18.43 -5.70 10.38
C ASN A 83 -18.45 -4.72 11.56
N ASP A 84 -17.29 -4.32 12.06
CA ASP A 84 -17.22 -3.36 13.16
C ASP A 84 -17.65 -1.95 12.71
N LEU A 85 -17.35 -1.58 11.45
CA LEU A 85 -17.84 -0.33 10.90
C LEU A 85 -19.36 -0.39 10.69
N ASP A 86 -19.88 -1.52 10.21
CA ASP A 86 -21.31 -1.72 10.02
C ASP A 86 -22.09 -1.62 11.34
N LYS A 87 -21.57 -2.21 12.42
CA LYS A 87 -22.12 -2.06 13.78
C LYS A 87 -22.08 -0.62 14.29
N CYS A 88 -21.00 0.12 14.01
CA CYS A 88 -20.89 1.54 14.37
C CYS A 88 -21.90 2.42 13.62
N LEU A 89 -22.19 2.10 12.35
CA LEU A 89 -23.10 2.87 11.51
C LEU A 89 -24.57 2.49 11.75
N SER A 90 -24.81 1.25 12.11
CA SER A 90 -26.13 0.75 12.49
C SER A 90 -26.52 1.32 13.85
N LYS A 91 -27.74 1.88 13.97
CA LYS A 91 -28.31 2.39 15.23
C LYS A 91 -28.60 1.29 16.28
N GLU A 92 -27.90 0.17 16.22
CA GLU A 92 -28.11 -1.00 17.07
C GLU A 92 -27.35 -0.88 18.42
N GLY A 93 -26.66 0.23 18.66
CA GLY A 93 -26.26 0.68 19.99
C GLY A 93 -27.25 1.72 20.51
N GLY A 94 -28.27 1.30 21.24
CA GLY A 94 -29.09 2.25 22.00
C GLY A 94 -28.23 2.95 23.06
N ASP A 95 -28.16 4.29 23.00
CA ASP A 95 -27.70 5.31 23.98
C ASP A 95 -26.65 4.97 25.08
N GLY A 96 -25.88 3.88 24.94
CA GLY A 96 -25.01 3.37 26.00
C GLY A 96 -23.87 2.45 25.55
N ASP A 97 -23.95 1.84 24.36
CA ASP A 97 -22.85 1.05 23.80
C ASP A 97 -22.00 1.91 22.85
N TRP A 98 -20.99 2.58 23.42
CA TRP A 98 -19.99 3.31 22.65
C TRP A 98 -19.06 2.31 21.95
N ILE A 99 -19.43 1.89 20.73
CA ILE A 99 -18.57 1.04 19.91
C ILE A 99 -17.41 1.92 19.39
N PRO A 100 -16.15 1.59 19.71
CA PRO A 100 -15.01 2.37 19.24
C PRO A 100 -14.92 2.27 17.72
N LEU A 101 -14.86 3.43 17.06
CA LEU A 101 -14.78 3.53 15.61
C LEU A 101 -13.53 2.78 15.08
N PRO A 102 -13.65 1.90 14.07
CA PRO A 102 -12.52 1.15 13.53
C PRO A 102 -11.62 2.05 12.68
N GLN A 103 -10.71 2.77 13.34
CA GLN A 103 -9.83 3.78 12.72
C GLN A 103 -8.98 3.20 11.59
N GLU A 104 -8.43 2.00 11.77
CA GLU A 104 -7.60 1.34 10.76
C GLU A 104 -8.40 1.00 9.49
N TYR A 105 -9.67 0.60 9.65
CA TYR A 105 -10.56 0.31 8.53
C TYR A 105 -10.90 1.59 7.76
N LEU A 106 -11.22 2.68 8.47
CA LEU A 106 -11.47 3.98 7.84
C LEU A 106 -10.24 4.53 7.13
N HIS A 107 -9.05 4.35 7.70
CA HIS A 107 -7.81 4.75 7.04
C HIS A 107 -7.58 3.95 5.75
N ALA A 108 -7.81 2.62 5.78
CA ALA A 108 -7.73 1.79 4.59
C ALA A 108 -8.70 2.26 3.50
N LEU A 109 -9.94 2.60 3.87
CA LEU A 109 -10.92 3.17 2.94
C LEU A 109 -10.46 4.50 2.34
N ASP A 110 -9.97 5.46 3.14
CA ASP A 110 -9.43 6.74 2.65
C ASP A 110 -8.30 6.53 1.64
N VAL A 111 -7.39 5.58 1.91
CA VAL A 111 -6.27 5.27 1.02
C VAL A 111 -6.77 4.66 -0.30
N VAL A 112 -7.71 3.72 -0.24
CA VAL A 112 -8.30 3.09 -1.44
C VAL A 112 -9.01 4.12 -2.32
N LEU A 113 -9.88 4.95 -1.73
CA LEU A 113 -10.63 5.98 -2.45
C LEU A 113 -9.73 7.06 -3.07
N ARG A 114 -8.56 7.32 -2.45
CA ARG A 114 -7.59 8.28 -3.00
C ARG A 114 -6.75 7.69 -4.13
N GLU A 115 -6.46 6.39 -4.11
CA GLU A 115 -5.71 5.71 -5.17
C GLU A 115 -6.58 5.39 -6.40
N GLY A 116 -7.90 5.23 -6.23
CA GLY A 116 -8.87 5.01 -7.31
C GLY A 116 -10.14 5.83 -7.10
N PRO A 117 -10.25 7.02 -7.74
CA PRO A 117 -11.45 7.86 -7.69
C PRO A 117 -12.60 7.32 -8.55
#